data_AF-A0A3M7KNR3-F1
#
_entry.id   AF-A0A3M7KNR3-F1
#
_cell.length_a   1.000
_cell.length_b   1.000
_cell.length_c   1.000
_cell.angle_alpha   90.00
_cell.angle_beta   90.00
_cell.angle_gamma   90.00
#
_symmetry.space_group_name_H-M   'P 1'
#
loop_
_entity.id
_entity.type
_entity.pdbx_description
1 polymer ?
#
loop_
_entity_poly.entity_id
_entity_poly.type
_entity_poly.pdbx_seq_one_letter_code
_entity_poly.pdbx_strand_id
1 'polypeptide(L)'
;VRAASPLAQHAQRLAAALGTHGKAAESIVAMLESRERAVMRSLATLSSSRSTLSQGLEAQAELIRRVGTRHADVARALAMQALPNLISPEVLGQALEGQEADERFRDLIRGVAAFAPRLLGAHSAPLLALLASDDAEVAEFGAQILAQAGRELEVPADAYPQVKASLREICLHGTVAGVKSAVRAAVALLPQEEARTMLSALGEEVVLSIPGTLEDHKRLATRLKVISSIGRSAPQAFDGLAPRFVTLVLDELLPADLSRGRPLDAASSQTGLSWDSPSPQVAIKALISLTQAFSLVHAPHELTPTHDAALERVLTAVVALTNNDPTDPVFDDFGWVRGGIQGERGFS
;
A
#
# COMPACT_ATOMS: atom_id res chain seq x y z
N VAL A 1 20.36 -36.59 -20.07
CA VAL A 1 20.46 -35.11 -20.07
C VAL A 1 20.91 -34.68 -18.69
N ARG A 2 22.19 -34.29 -18.50
CA ARG A 2 22.64 -33.77 -17.20
C ARG A 2 22.00 -32.40 -17.01
N ALA A 3 21.24 -32.22 -15.93
CA ALA A 3 20.70 -30.91 -15.58
C ALA A 3 21.88 -29.92 -15.46
N ALA A 4 21.81 -28.81 -16.21
CA ALA A 4 22.81 -27.74 -16.10
C ALA A 4 22.86 -27.26 -14.65
N SER A 5 24.06 -27.01 -14.11
CA SER A 5 24.21 -26.51 -12.75
C SER A 5 23.40 -25.21 -12.56
N PRO A 6 22.88 -24.91 -11.36
CA PRO A 6 22.15 -23.68 -11.11
C PRO A 6 22.94 -22.44 -11.55
N LEU A 7 24.26 -22.43 -11.36
CA LEU A 7 25.15 -21.36 -11.82
C LEU A 7 25.12 -21.20 -13.34
N ALA A 8 25.23 -22.29 -14.10
CA ALA A 8 25.20 -22.25 -15.56
C ALA A 8 23.85 -21.74 -16.08
N GLN A 9 22.74 -22.09 -15.42
CA GLN A 9 21.41 -21.57 -15.79
C GLN A 9 21.29 -20.06 -15.55
N HIS A 10 21.78 -19.54 -14.42
CA HIS A 10 21.79 -18.10 -14.16
C HIS A 10 22.70 -17.35 -15.15
N ALA A 11 23.88 -17.89 -15.45
CA ALA A 11 24.81 -17.32 -16.41
C ALA A 11 24.21 -17.28 -17.83
N GLN A 12 23.45 -18.30 -18.23
CA GLN A 12 22.73 -18.31 -19.51
C GLN A 12 21.66 -17.23 -19.58
N ARG A 13 20.86 -17.07 -18.52
CA ARG A 13 19.84 -16.00 -18.45
C ARG A 13 20.47 -14.61 -18.52
N LEU A 14 21.58 -14.41 -17.80
CA LEU A 14 22.30 -13.14 -17.80
C LEU A 14 22.92 -12.84 -19.17
N ALA A 15 23.55 -13.83 -19.81
CA ALA A 15 24.10 -13.70 -21.16
C ALA A 15 23.01 -13.36 -22.19
N ALA A 16 21.83 -13.96 -22.07
CA ALA A 16 20.68 -13.65 -22.92
C ALA A 16 20.18 -12.21 -22.72
N ALA A 17 20.08 -11.75 -21.47
CA ALA A 17 19.66 -10.38 -21.14
C ALA A 17 20.66 -9.32 -21.66
N LEU A 18 21.94 -9.65 -21.77
CA LEU A 18 22.97 -8.77 -22.32
C LEU A 18 22.90 -8.62 -23.85
N GLY A 19 22.06 -9.42 -24.54
CA GLY A 19 22.05 -9.48 -26.00
C GLY A 19 23.35 -10.01 -26.61
N THR A 20 24.21 -10.61 -25.79
CA THR A 20 25.51 -11.15 -26.24
C THR A 20 25.33 -12.57 -26.77
N HIS A 21 25.60 -12.79 -28.05
CA HIS A 21 25.61 -14.12 -28.65
C HIS A 21 26.94 -14.86 -28.36
N GLY A 22 26.91 -16.20 -28.24
CA GLY A 22 28.12 -17.04 -28.12
C GLY A 22 28.50 -17.47 -26.70
N LYS A 23 29.81 -17.55 -26.41
CA LYS A 23 30.40 -18.08 -25.15
C LYS A 23 30.32 -17.13 -23.94
N ALA A 24 29.36 -16.20 -23.93
CA ALA A 24 29.20 -15.23 -22.85
C ALA A 24 28.82 -15.91 -21.53
N ALA A 25 27.93 -16.89 -21.57
CA ALA A 25 27.57 -17.68 -20.39
C ALA A 25 28.78 -18.45 -19.83
N GLU A 26 29.60 -19.06 -20.69
CA GLU A 26 30.86 -19.73 -20.28
C GLU A 26 31.84 -18.75 -19.64
N SER A 27 31.94 -17.52 -20.17
CA SER A 27 32.79 -16.46 -19.60
C SER A 27 32.29 -16.00 -18.23
N ILE A 28 30.97 -15.85 -18.05
CA ILE A 28 30.37 -15.51 -16.76
C ILE A 28 30.65 -16.61 -15.73
N VAL A 29 30.45 -17.88 -16.10
CA VAL A 29 30.76 -19.02 -15.23
C VAL A 29 32.24 -19.03 -14.87
N ALA A 30 33.14 -18.87 -15.86
CA ALA A 30 34.58 -18.85 -15.62
C ALA A 30 35.02 -17.71 -14.69
N MET A 31 34.45 -16.50 -14.85
CA MET A 31 34.72 -15.37 -13.96
C MET A 31 34.31 -15.68 -12.52
N LEU A 32 33.14 -16.28 -12.31
CA LEU A 32 32.63 -16.61 -10.96
C LEU A 32 33.37 -17.81 -10.33
N GLU A 33 33.73 -18.81 -11.13
CA GLU A 33 34.47 -20.00 -10.68
C GLU A 33 35.93 -19.70 -10.34
N SER A 34 36.51 -18.65 -10.94
CA SER A 34 37.87 -18.19 -10.60
C SER A 34 38.03 -17.87 -9.10
N ARG A 35 36.93 -17.49 -8.43
CA ARG A 35 36.86 -17.05 -7.02
C ARG A 35 37.90 -15.97 -6.69
N GLU A 36 38.34 -15.20 -7.68
CA GLU A 36 39.29 -14.13 -7.45
C GLU A 36 38.62 -13.02 -6.63
N ARG A 37 39.18 -12.71 -5.46
CA ARG A 37 38.59 -11.75 -4.52
C ARG A 37 38.34 -10.38 -5.14
N ALA A 38 39.23 -9.91 -6.02
CA ALA A 38 39.10 -8.61 -6.68
C ALA A 38 37.94 -8.60 -7.69
N VAL A 39 37.79 -9.66 -8.50
CA VAL A 39 36.68 -9.84 -9.43
C VAL A 39 35.36 -9.90 -8.66
N MET A 40 35.28 -10.73 -7.62
CA MET A 40 34.06 -10.87 -6.81
C MET A 40 33.66 -9.58 -6.11
N ARG A 41 34.64 -8.81 -5.59
CA ARG A 41 34.37 -7.50 -4.97
C ARG A 41 33.86 -6.48 -5.99
N SER A 42 34.44 -6.46 -7.19
CA SER A 42 34.04 -5.55 -8.26
C SER A 42 32.62 -5.86 -8.74
N LEU A 43 32.31 -7.15 -8.94
CA LEU A 43 30.95 -7.60 -9.28
C LEU A 43 29.94 -7.27 -8.18
N ALA A 44 30.29 -7.47 -6.90
CA ALA A 44 29.43 -7.11 -5.77
C ALA A 44 29.19 -5.59 -5.67
N THR A 45 30.20 -4.78 -6.01
CA THR A 45 30.06 -3.32 -6.04
C THR A 45 29.14 -2.90 -7.18
N LEU A 46 29.30 -3.47 -8.37
CA LEU A 46 28.45 -3.19 -9.53
C LEU A 46 26.99 -3.63 -9.31
N SER A 47 26.74 -4.71 -8.57
CA SER A 47 25.38 -5.20 -8.29
C SER A 47 24.71 -4.57 -7.07
N SER A 48 25.43 -3.76 -6.30
CA SER A 48 24.92 -3.12 -5.09
C SER A 48 24.05 -1.91 -5.43
N SER A 49 22.85 -1.85 -4.85
CA SER A 49 21.94 -0.71 -4.97
C SER A 49 22.42 0.55 -4.25
N ARG A 50 23.44 0.43 -3.39
CA ARG A 50 24.02 1.53 -2.61
C ARG A 50 25.28 2.11 -3.23
N SER A 51 25.75 1.54 -4.34
CA SER A 51 26.98 1.99 -4.97
C SER A 51 26.77 3.32 -5.69
N THR A 52 27.67 4.25 -5.44
CA THR A 52 27.76 5.53 -6.15
C THR A 52 28.22 5.30 -7.60
N LEU A 53 27.99 6.28 -8.48
CA LEU A 53 28.48 6.21 -9.86
C LEU A 53 30.01 6.10 -9.91
N SER A 54 30.73 6.85 -9.07
CA SER A 54 32.19 6.80 -9.00
C SER A 54 32.71 5.42 -8.58
N GLN A 55 32.15 4.84 -7.52
CA GLN A 55 32.48 3.47 -7.09
C GLN A 55 32.16 2.43 -8.17
N GLY A 56 31.04 2.60 -8.89
CA GLY A 56 30.68 1.74 -10.00
C GLY A 56 31.72 1.78 -11.14
N LEU A 57 32.17 2.98 -11.53
CA LEU A 57 33.17 3.17 -12.58
C LEU A 57 34.54 2.61 -12.17
N GLU A 58 34.94 2.79 -10.92
CA GLU A 58 36.15 2.18 -10.37
C GLU A 58 36.08 0.64 -10.38
N ALA A 59 34.93 0.08 -9.95
CA ALA A 59 34.70 -1.35 -9.98
C ALA A 59 34.67 -1.92 -11.41
N GLN A 60 34.12 -1.19 -12.37
CA GLN A 60 34.18 -1.56 -13.79
C GLN A 60 35.62 -1.63 -14.29
N ALA A 61 36.41 -0.59 -14.03
CA ALA A 61 37.81 -0.52 -14.47
C ALA A 61 38.63 -1.67 -13.85
N GLU A 62 38.44 -1.92 -12.55
CA GLU A 62 39.11 -3.02 -11.85
C GLU A 62 38.68 -4.39 -12.39
N LEU A 63 37.38 -4.60 -12.63
CA LEU A 63 36.86 -5.84 -13.20
C LEU A 63 37.51 -6.15 -14.55
N ILE A 64 37.47 -5.19 -15.48
CA ILE A 64 38.02 -5.36 -16.84
C ILE A 64 39.53 -5.65 -16.79
N ARG A 65 40.25 -4.96 -15.89
CA ARG A 65 41.69 -5.15 -15.70
C ARG A 65 42.02 -6.55 -15.18
N ARG A 66 41.22 -7.10 -14.27
CA ARG A 66 41.46 -8.41 -13.64
C ARG A 66 41.08 -9.59 -14.52
N VAL A 67 39.95 -9.52 -15.21
CA VAL A 67 39.49 -10.62 -16.07
C VAL A 67 40.30 -10.76 -17.36
N GLY A 68 41.08 -9.73 -17.71
CA GLY A 68 41.95 -9.70 -18.88
C GLY A 68 41.20 -9.69 -20.20
N THR A 69 41.95 -9.77 -21.31
CA THR A 69 41.39 -9.65 -22.67
C THR A 69 40.39 -10.74 -23.03
N ARG A 70 40.49 -11.92 -22.39
CA ARG A 70 39.64 -13.09 -22.69
C ARG A 70 38.16 -12.87 -22.35
N HIS A 71 37.87 -12.10 -21.30
CA HIS A 71 36.51 -11.88 -20.81
C HIS A 71 36.12 -10.39 -20.75
N ALA A 72 36.98 -9.50 -21.27
CA ALA A 72 36.82 -8.05 -21.19
C ALA A 72 35.49 -7.56 -21.76
N ASP A 73 35.05 -8.05 -22.92
CA ASP A 73 33.81 -7.58 -23.56
C ASP A 73 32.56 -7.97 -22.77
N VAL A 74 32.54 -9.19 -22.21
CA VAL A 74 31.45 -9.64 -21.34
C VAL A 74 31.44 -8.85 -20.03
N ALA A 75 32.61 -8.60 -19.43
CA ALA A 75 32.73 -7.77 -18.24
C ALA A 75 32.30 -6.31 -18.48
N ARG A 76 32.63 -5.73 -19.64
CA ARG A 76 32.16 -4.40 -20.05
C ARG A 76 30.64 -4.37 -20.18
N ALA A 77 30.06 -5.35 -20.88
CA ALA A 77 28.62 -5.42 -21.07
C ALA A 77 27.87 -5.55 -19.73
N LEU A 78 28.37 -6.42 -18.84
CA LEU A 78 27.84 -6.56 -17.48
C LEU A 78 27.91 -5.25 -16.70
N ALA A 79 29.08 -4.61 -16.70
CA ALA A 79 29.27 -3.36 -15.98
C ALA A 79 28.36 -2.25 -16.53
N MET A 80 28.24 -2.11 -17.86
CA MET A 80 27.37 -1.08 -18.45
C MET A 80 25.90 -1.24 -18.06
N GLN A 81 25.40 -2.47 -17.92
CA GLN A 81 24.03 -2.72 -17.47
C GLN A 81 23.85 -2.53 -15.96
N ALA A 82 24.90 -2.73 -15.19
CA ALA A 82 24.85 -2.65 -13.73
C ALA A 82 25.16 -1.25 -13.17
N LEU A 83 25.86 -0.41 -13.95
CA LEU A 83 26.24 0.93 -13.54
C LEU A 83 25.00 1.81 -13.26
N PRO A 84 24.97 2.55 -12.15
CA PRO A 84 23.87 3.45 -11.80
C PRO A 84 23.98 4.77 -12.59
N ASN A 85 23.98 4.71 -13.92
CA ASN A 85 24.24 5.86 -14.78
C ASN A 85 23.15 6.94 -14.73
N LEU A 86 21.89 6.53 -14.57
CA LEU A 86 20.72 7.42 -14.59
C LEU A 86 20.08 7.60 -13.22
N ILE A 87 20.04 6.52 -12.42
CA ILE A 87 19.40 6.49 -11.11
C ILE A 87 20.46 6.05 -10.10
N SER A 88 21.33 6.99 -9.73
CA SER A 88 22.31 6.79 -8.66
C SER A 88 21.76 7.26 -7.32
N PRO A 89 22.35 6.82 -6.20
CA PRO A 89 21.99 7.33 -4.87
C PRO A 89 22.04 8.87 -4.81
N GLU A 90 23.00 9.52 -5.47
CA GLU A 90 23.12 10.98 -5.48
C GLU A 90 21.94 11.64 -6.22
N VAL A 91 21.56 11.09 -7.38
CA VAL A 91 20.40 11.58 -8.15
C VAL A 91 19.11 11.43 -7.34
N LEU A 92 18.96 10.30 -6.63
CA LEU A 92 17.82 10.07 -5.76
C LEU A 92 17.82 11.00 -4.55
N GLY A 93 18.98 11.27 -3.95
CA GLY A 93 19.12 12.24 -2.87
C GLY A 93 18.68 13.64 -3.30
N GLN A 94 19.15 14.11 -4.47
CA GLN A 94 18.75 15.40 -5.04
C GLN A 94 17.25 15.44 -5.38
N ALA A 95 16.70 14.36 -5.93
CA ALA A 95 15.27 14.28 -6.21
C ALA A 95 14.44 14.36 -4.92
N LEU A 96 14.89 13.72 -3.83
CA LEU A 96 14.22 13.78 -2.54
C LEU A 96 14.25 15.18 -1.92
N GLU A 97 15.37 15.91 -2.05
CA GLU A 97 15.48 17.31 -1.62
C GLU A 97 14.61 18.25 -2.46
N GLY A 98 14.52 18.00 -3.77
CA GLY A 98 13.77 18.84 -4.71
C GLY A 98 12.28 18.55 -4.84
N GLN A 99 11.77 17.49 -4.19
CA GLN A 99 10.42 16.97 -4.45
C GLN A 99 9.29 17.98 -4.19
N GLU A 100 9.48 18.93 -3.28
CA GLU A 100 8.49 19.98 -2.99
C GLU A 100 8.40 21.03 -4.09
N ALA A 101 9.52 21.27 -4.79
CA ALA A 101 9.61 22.30 -5.82
C ALA A 101 9.17 21.82 -7.21
N ASP A 102 9.18 20.50 -7.47
CA ASP A 102 8.92 19.95 -8.80
C ASP A 102 8.26 18.55 -8.76
N GLU A 103 7.07 18.44 -9.32
CA GLU A 103 6.30 17.18 -9.38
C GLU A 103 7.04 16.08 -10.17
N ARG A 104 7.94 16.44 -11.10
CA ARG A 104 8.75 15.45 -11.83
C ARG A 104 9.66 14.66 -10.91
N PHE A 105 10.14 15.26 -9.82
CA PHE A 105 10.91 14.53 -8.81
C PHE A 105 10.02 13.58 -8.02
N ARG A 106 8.79 14.00 -7.67
CA ARG A 106 7.82 13.11 -7.03
C ARG A 106 7.49 11.91 -7.90
N ASP A 107 7.27 12.12 -9.19
CA ASP A 107 7.01 11.04 -10.15
C ASP A 107 8.20 10.10 -10.32
N LEU A 108 9.42 10.62 -10.39
CA LEU A 108 10.63 9.81 -10.39
C LEU A 108 10.71 8.92 -9.15
N ILE A 109 10.52 9.50 -7.95
CA ILE A 109 10.58 8.77 -6.68
C ILE A 109 9.47 7.72 -6.60
N ARG A 110 8.23 8.04 -7.02
CA ARG A 110 7.12 7.07 -7.09
C ARG A 110 7.45 5.92 -8.02
N GLY A 111 8.00 6.21 -9.19
CA GLY A 111 8.43 5.20 -10.16
C GLY A 111 9.50 4.29 -9.56
N VAL A 112 10.52 4.86 -8.93
CA VAL A 112 11.58 4.09 -8.29
C VAL A 112 11.04 3.24 -7.14
N ALA A 113 10.16 3.78 -6.28
CA ALA A 113 9.54 3.02 -5.20
C ALA A 113 8.70 1.84 -5.70
N ALA A 114 8.02 2.00 -6.84
CA ALA A 114 7.19 0.96 -7.43
C ALA A 114 8.00 -0.14 -8.15
N PHE A 115 9.06 0.22 -8.87
CA PHE A 115 9.78 -0.70 -9.76
C PHE A 115 11.13 -1.18 -9.19
N ALA A 116 11.79 -0.38 -8.36
CA ALA A 116 13.12 -0.65 -7.83
C ALA A 116 13.30 -0.11 -6.38
N PRO A 117 12.44 -0.51 -5.42
CA PRO A 117 12.44 0.03 -4.06
C PRO A 117 13.78 -0.07 -3.33
N ARG A 118 14.57 -1.11 -3.61
CA ARG A 118 15.93 -1.32 -3.04
C ARG A 118 16.91 -0.18 -3.30
N LEU A 119 16.69 0.66 -4.33
CA LEU A 119 17.51 1.83 -4.61
C LEU A 119 17.30 2.93 -3.56
N LEU A 120 16.14 2.95 -2.90
CA LEU A 120 15.81 3.91 -1.85
C LEU A 120 16.34 3.51 -0.48
N GLY A 121 16.87 2.28 -0.33
CA GLY A 121 17.36 1.78 0.96
C GLY A 121 18.55 2.56 1.54
N ALA A 122 19.25 3.36 0.72
CA ALA A 122 20.32 4.26 1.17
C ALA A 122 19.80 5.60 1.73
N HIS A 123 18.50 5.89 1.58
CA HIS A 123 17.90 7.20 1.87
C HIS A 123 16.87 7.13 3.00
N SER A 124 17.12 6.30 4.03
CA SER A 124 16.18 6.15 5.14
C SER A 124 15.90 7.49 5.84
N ALA A 125 16.93 8.25 6.22
CA ALA A 125 16.75 9.53 6.91
C ALA A 125 15.93 10.56 6.10
N PRO A 126 16.24 10.86 4.82
CA PRO A 126 15.40 11.74 4.01
C PRO A 126 13.94 11.27 3.88
N LEU A 127 13.71 9.97 3.68
CA LEU A 127 12.36 9.43 3.55
C LEU A 127 11.56 9.51 4.86
N LEU A 128 12.22 9.31 6.00
CA LEU A 128 11.61 9.51 7.31
C LEU A 128 11.32 11.00 7.59
N ALA A 129 12.17 11.90 7.09
CA ALA A 129 11.93 13.35 7.19
C ALA A 129 10.68 13.77 6.38
N LEU A 130 10.45 13.20 5.19
CA LEU A 130 9.21 13.43 4.44
C LEU A 130 7.97 13.04 5.26
N LEU A 131 8.02 11.87 5.90
CA LEU A 131 6.92 11.38 6.75
C LEU A 131 6.66 12.30 7.96
N ALA A 132 7.71 12.91 8.51
CA ALA A 132 7.64 13.82 9.64
C ALA A 132 7.38 15.28 9.26
N SER A 133 7.09 15.57 7.98
CA SER A 133 6.76 16.92 7.52
C SER A 133 5.45 17.42 8.14
N ASP A 134 5.40 18.72 8.46
CA ASP A 134 4.18 19.40 8.88
C ASP A 134 3.19 19.61 7.71
N ASP A 135 3.68 19.50 6.46
CA ASP A 135 2.84 19.52 5.27
C ASP A 135 2.18 18.15 5.06
N ALA A 136 0.85 18.11 5.16
CA ALA A 136 0.08 16.88 5.04
C ALA A 136 0.25 16.18 3.69
N GLU A 137 0.39 16.92 2.58
CA GLU A 137 0.59 16.32 1.26
C GLU A 137 1.98 15.67 1.17
N VAL A 138 3.00 16.32 1.75
CA VAL A 138 4.36 15.77 1.81
C VAL A 138 4.43 14.55 2.73
N ALA A 139 3.77 14.59 3.89
CA ALA A 139 3.70 13.45 4.80
C ALA A 139 3.00 12.24 4.16
N GLU A 140 1.88 12.46 3.46
CA GLU A 140 1.18 11.41 2.72
C GLU A 140 2.02 10.85 1.57
N PHE A 141 2.75 11.72 0.85
CA PHE A 141 3.71 11.30 -0.16
C PHE A 141 4.81 10.42 0.45
N GLY A 142 5.41 10.83 1.57
CA GLY A 142 6.38 10.03 2.33
C GLY A 142 5.81 8.66 2.70
N ALA A 143 4.60 8.61 3.25
CA ALA A 143 3.92 7.35 3.56
C ALA A 143 3.68 6.48 2.32
N GLN A 144 3.36 7.06 1.16
CA GLN A 144 3.19 6.33 -0.10
C GLN A 144 4.49 5.65 -0.54
N ILE A 145 5.62 6.34 -0.46
CA ILE A 145 6.93 5.80 -0.82
C ILE A 145 7.35 4.70 0.16
N LEU A 146 7.21 4.97 1.47
CA LEU A 146 7.54 4.02 2.53
C LEU A 146 6.67 2.76 2.51
N ALA A 147 5.42 2.85 2.05
CA ALA A 147 4.56 1.68 1.85
C ALA A 147 5.09 0.67 0.82
N GLN A 148 5.96 1.10 -0.09
CA GLN A 148 6.56 0.24 -1.13
C GLN A 148 8.01 -0.11 -0.80
N ALA A 149 8.79 0.87 -0.30
CA ALA A 149 10.21 0.72 -0.08
C ALA A 149 10.59 0.39 1.37
N GLY A 150 9.68 0.51 2.34
CA GLY A 150 10.00 0.47 3.77
C GLY A 150 10.74 -0.78 4.25
N ARG A 151 10.54 -1.93 3.58
CA ARG A 151 11.25 -3.19 3.89
C ARG A 151 12.74 -3.17 3.53
N GLU A 152 13.14 -2.25 2.66
CA GLU A 152 14.52 -2.09 2.19
C GLU A 152 15.29 -1.06 3.05
N LEU A 153 14.60 -0.37 3.97
CA LEU A 153 15.17 0.68 4.81
C LEU A 153 15.67 0.11 6.13
N GLU A 154 16.84 0.61 6.55
CA GLU A 154 17.30 0.46 7.92
C GLU A 154 16.77 1.64 8.74
N VAL A 155 15.76 1.38 9.58
CA VAL A 155 15.15 2.38 10.45
C VAL A 155 15.77 2.27 11.85
N PRO A 156 16.40 3.35 12.36
CA PRO A 156 16.91 3.39 13.73
C PRO A 156 15.79 3.21 14.76
N ALA A 157 16.03 2.45 15.83
CA ALA A 157 15.00 2.12 16.81
C ALA A 157 14.43 3.35 17.56
N ASP A 158 15.26 4.39 17.72
CA ASP A 158 14.89 5.69 18.29
C ASP A 158 13.95 6.51 17.38
N ALA A 159 13.86 6.19 16.08
CA ALA A 159 12.93 6.83 15.16
C ALA A 159 11.51 6.23 15.23
N TYR A 160 11.33 5.02 15.76
CA TYR A 160 10.03 4.34 15.79
C TYR A 160 8.91 5.13 16.50
N PRO A 161 9.13 5.81 17.64
CA PRO A 161 8.09 6.62 18.27
C PRO A 161 7.54 7.72 17.34
N GLN A 162 8.42 8.44 16.65
CA GLN A 162 8.02 9.48 15.71
C GLN A 162 7.31 8.89 14.48
N VAL A 163 7.84 7.80 13.93
CA VAL A 163 7.22 7.09 12.80
C VAL A 163 5.79 6.65 13.15
N LYS A 164 5.59 6.09 14.35
CA LYS A 164 4.26 5.71 14.83
C LYS A 164 3.34 6.91 14.96
N ALA A 165 3.82 8.03 15.51
CA ALA A 165 3.04 9.26 15.65
C ALA A 165 2.58 9.80 14.28
N SER A 166 3.50 9.98 13.33
CA SER A 166 3.19 10.51 12.00
C SER A 166 2.26 9.60 11.20
N LEU A 167 2.49 8.28 11.20
CA LEU A 167 1.61 7.34 10.49
C LEU A 167 0.21 7.28 11.11
N ARG A 168 0.12 7.40 12.44
CA ARG A 168 -1.16 7.48 13.15
C ARG A 168 -1.91 8.76 12.80
N GLU A 169 -1.22 9.89 12.75
CA GLU A 169 -1.80 11.18 12.38
C GLU A 169 -2.38 11.14 10.96
N ILE A 170 -1.62 10.60 9.98
CA ILE A 170 -2.12 10.39 8.61
C ILE A 170 -3.35 9.47 8.60
N CYS A 171 -3.35 8.40 9.41
CA CYS A 171 -4.51 7.52 9.50
C CYS A 171 -5.77 8.23 10.03
N LEU A 172 -5.63 9.18 10.95
CA LEU A 172 -6.76 9.86 11.58
C LEU A 172 -7.26 11.08 10.79
N HIS A 173 -6.36 11.75 10.07
CA HIS A 173 -6.63 13.07 9.49
C HIS A 173 -6.33 13.19 7.99
N GLY A 174 -5.63 12.21 7.41
CA GLY A 174 -5.26 12.22 6.00
C GLY A 174 -6.38 11.84 5.04
N THR A 175 -6.03 11.76 3.76
CA THR A 175 -6.93 11.33 2.69
C THR A 175 -7.12 9.80 2.69
N VAL A 176 -8.17 9.32 2.02
CA VAL A 176 -8.41 7.87 1.82
C VAL A 176 -7.20 7.17 1.16
N ALA A 177 -6.47 7.87 0.29
CA ALA A 177 -5.24 7.34 -0.32
C ALA A 177 -4.08 7.34 0.68
N GLY A 178 -3.90 8.43 1.42
CA GLY A 178 -2.92 8.58 2.50
C GLY A 178 -3.05 7.50 3.57
N VAL A 179 -4.27 7.25 4.06
CA VAL A 179 -4.56 6.19 5.05
C VAL A 179 -4.09 4.81 4.58
N LYS A 180 -4.41 4.45 3.33
CA LYS A 180 -3.99 3.15 2.76
C LYS A 180 -2.48 3.01 2.79
N SER A 181 -1.78 4.07 2.40
CA SER A 181 -0.33 4.12 2.37
C SER A 181 0.25 4.08 3.78
N ALA A 182 -0.29 4.85 4.72
CA ALA A 182 0.19 4.90 6.10
C ALA A 182 0.11 3.53 6.81
N VAL A 183 -1.03 2.82 6.67
CA VAL A 183 -1.15 1.46 7.24
C VAL A 183 -0.13 0.50 6.61
N ARG A 184 0.06 0.55 5.29
CA ARG A 184 1.06 -0.29 4.61
C ARG A 184 2.49 0.07 5.01
N ALA A 185 2.79 1.35 5.19
CA ALA A 185 4.08 1.84 5.64
C ALA A 185 4.37 1.38 7.09
N ALA A 186 3.36 1.40 7.98
CA ALA A 186 3.50 0.87 9.34
C ALA A 186 3.93 -0.60 9.32
N VAL A 187 3.28 -1.42 8.50
CA VAL A 187 3.62 -2.85 8.32
C VAL A 187 5.00 -3.05 7.68
N ALA A 188 5.45 -2.12 6.83
CA ALA A 188 6.72 -2.22 6.14
C ALA A 188 7.93 -1.79 7.00
N LEU A 189 7.75 -0.79 7.87
CA LEU A 189 8.84 -0.14 8.62
C LEU A 189 9.00 -0.65 10.05
N LEU A 190 7.89 -0.93 10.73
CA LEU A 190 7.91 -1.26 12.15
C LEU A 190 8.12 -2.76 12.36
N PRO A 191 8.76 -3.16 13.48
CA PRO A 191 8.74 -4.55 13.92
C PRO A 191 7.30 -5.08 13.99
N GLN A 192 7.09 -6.36 13.65
CA GLN A 192 5.75 -6.95 13.51
C GLN A 192 4.85 -6.70 14.73
N GLU A 193 5.35 -6.90 15.95
CA GLU A 193 4.57 -6.69 17.19
C GLU A 193 4.27 -5.21 17.46
N GLU A 194 5.18 -4.30 17.12
CA GLU A 194 4.95 -2.86 17.25
C GLU A 194 3.90 -2.38 16.24
N ALA A 195 3.98 -2.83 14.98
CA ALA A 195 2.98 -2.55 13.96
C ALA A 195 1.60 -3.06 14.40
N ARG A 196 1.55 -4.30 14.90
CA ARG A 196 0.31 -4.93 15.36
C ARG A 196 -0.33 -4.15 16.52
N THR A 197 0.46 -3.80 17.53
CA THR A 197 -0.02 -3.09 18.72
C THR A 197 -0.56 -1.70 18.34
N MET A 198 0.20 -0.95 17.53
CA MET A 198 -0.20 0.38 17.05
C MET A 198 -1.49 0.32 16.21
N LEU A 199 -1.56 -0.59 15.23
CA LEU A 199 -2.70 -0.68 14.32
C LEU A 199 -3.96 -1.22 15.01
N SER A 200 -3.82 -2.13 15.97
CA SER A 200 -4.94 -2.63 16.77
C SER A 200 -5.55 -1.50 17.62
N ALA A 201 -4.72 -0.76 18.36
CA ALA A 201 -5.17 0.38 19.16
C ALA A 201 -5.81 1.49 18.31
N LEU A 202 -5.22 1.80 17.15
CA LEU A 202 -5.80 2.73 16.19
C LEU A 202 -7.16 2.25 15.67
N GLY A 203 -7.29 0.97 15.33
CA GLY A 203 -8.55 0.40 14.86
C GLY A 203 -9.64 0.43 15.93
N GLU A 204 -9.31 0.17 17.21
CA GLU A 204 -10.25 0.25 18.33
C GLU A 204 -10.79 1.66 18.51
N GLU A 205 -9.90 2.64 18.54
CA GLU A 205 -10.25 4.06 18.63
C GLU A 205 -11.12 4.51 17.45
N VAL A 206 -10.76 4.12 16.23
CA VAL A 206 -11.54 4.50 15.04
C VAL A 206 -12.94 3.89 15.11
N VAL A 207 -13.07 2.59 15.44
CA VAL A 207 -14.38 1.93 15.60
C VAL A 207 -15.22 2.61 16.68
N LEU A 208 -14.61 2.97 17.82
CA LEU A 208 -15.29 3.69 18.91
C LEU A 208 -15.68 5.12 18.55
N SER A 209 -14.92 5.75 17.65
CA SER A 209 -15.12 7.14 17.26
C SER A 209 -16.22 7.32 16.22
N ILE A 210 -16.60 6.27 15.48
CA ILE A 210 -17.69 6.30 14.51
C ILE A 210 -18.99 6.44 15.32
N PRO A 211 -19.61 7.63 15.35
CA PRO A 211 -20.84 7.79 16.12
C PRO A 211 -21.97 7.06 15.40
N GLY A 212 -22.98 6.61 16.15
CA GLY A 212 -24.25 6.14 15.60
C GLY A 212 -25.08 7.24 14.90
N THR A 213 -24.54 8.45 14.78
CA THR A 213 -25.15 9.61 14.13
C THR A 213 -24.23 10.18 13.06
N LEU A 214 -24.82 10.59 11.93
CA LEU A 214 -24.16 11.01 10.68
C LEU A 214 -23.03 12.03 10.84
N GLU A 215 -21.79 11.56 10.65
CA GLU A 215 -20.62 12.41 10.42
C GLU A 215 -20.57 13.02 9.01
N ASP A 216 -19.57 13.89 8.82
CA ASP A 216 -19.07 14.20 7.49
C ASP A 216 -18.77 12.90 6.70
N HIS A 217 -19.34 12.72 5.50
CA HIS A 217 -19.19 11.53 4.67
C HIS A 217 -17.71 11.27 4.34
N LYS A 218 -16.93 12.34 4.20
CA LYS A 218 -15.47 12.26 3.99
C LYS A 218 -14.75 11.67 5.21
N ARG A 219 -15.14 12.06 6.42
CA ARG A 219 -14.55 11.53 7.67
C ARG A 219 -14.93 10.08 7.89
N LEU A 220 -16.20 9.73 7.68
CA LEU A 220 -16.65 8.34 7.75
C LEU A 220 -15.92 7.46 6.73
N ALA A 221 -15.78 7.90 5.48
CA ALA A 221 -15.05 7.16 4.46
C ALA A 221 -13.57 6.94 4.84
N THR A 222 -12.92 7.94 5.41
CA THR A 222 -11.52 7.87 5.87
C THR A 222 -11.37 6.87 7.02
N ARG A 223 -12.28 6.90 8.01
CA ARG A 223 -12.28 5.96 9.14
C ARG A 223 -12.55 4.52 8.71
N LEU A 224 -13.54 4.31 7.86
CA LEU A 224 -13.79 2.99 7.26
C LEU A 224 -12.58 2.51 6.45
N LYS A 225 -11.89 3.44 5.78
CA LYS A 225 -10.66 3.13 5.06
C LYS A 225 -9.52 2.69 5.97
N VAL A 226 -9.38 3.26 7.17
CA VAL A 226 -8.40 2.81 8.17
C VAL A 226 -8.64 1.35 8.48
N ILE A 227 -9.87 1.02 8.90
CA ILE A 227 -10.25 -0.35 9.30
C ILE A 227 -10.03 -1.33 8.14
N SER A 228 -10.47 -0.98 6.94
CA SER A 228 -10.26 -1.74 5.70
C SER A 228 -8.79 -1.99 5.37
N SER A 229 -7.95 -0.99 5.57
CA SER A 229 -6.53 -1.08 5.26
C SER A 229 -5.80 -1.92 6.29
N ILE A 230 -6.21 -1.86 7.57
CA ILE A 230 -5.71 -2.72 8.66
C ILE A 230 -6.10 -4.17 8.36
N GLY A 231 -7.38 -4.47 8.12
CA GLY A 231 -7.83 -5.82 7.83
C GLY A 231 -7.13 -6.46 6.64
N ARG A 232 -6.81 -5.68 5.60
CA ARG A 232 -6.07 -6.18 4.43
C ARG A 232 -4.57 -6.36 4.67
N SER A 233 -3.93 -5.42 5.38
CA SER A 233 -2.46 -5.33 5.42
C SER A 233 -1.85 -5.88 6.70
N ALA A 234 -2.63 -5.96 7.79
CA ALA A 234 -2.26 -6.49 9.09
C ALA A 234 -3.43 -7.29 9.72
N PRO A 235 -3.80 -8.46 9.17
CA PRO A 235 -4.93 -9.25 9.66
C PRO A 235 -4.86 -9.54 11.17
N GLN A 236 -3.67 -9.87 11.68
CA GLN A 236 -3.41 -10.15 13.10
C GLN A 236 -3.74 -8.97 14.06
N ALA A 237 -3.77 -7.74 13.54
CA ALA A 237 -4.18 -6.55 14.29
C ALA A 237 -5.70 -6.31 14.21
N PHE A 238 -6.35 -6.85 13.18
CA PHE A 238 -7.80 -6.76 12.95
C PHE A 238 -8.59 -7.84 13.69
N ASP A 239 -7.97 -8.97 14.05
CA ASP A 239 -8.65 -10.13 14.65
C ASP A 239 -9.54 -9.77 15.86
N GLY A 240 -9.03 -8.92 16.77
CA GLY A 240 -9.80 -8.45 17.93
C GLY A 240 -10.90 -7.43 17.60
N LEU A 241 -10.79 -6.76 16.45
CA LEU A 241 -11.71 -5.73 15.98
C LEU A 241 -12.89 -6.30 15.17
N ALA A 242 -12.68 -7.44 14.51
CA ALA A 242 -13.60 -7.97 13.51
C ALA A 242 -15.05 -8.12 14.02
N PRO A 243 -15.34 -8.72 15.20
CA PRO A 243 -16.72 -8.88 15.66
C PRO A 243 -17.44 -7.55 15.87
N ARG A 244 -16.77 -6.58 16.50
CA ARG A 244 -17.33 -5.25 16.77
C ARG A 244 -17.57 -4.46 15.49
N PHE A 245 -16.62 -4.54 14.56
CA PHE A 245 -16.74 -3.88 13.27
C PHE A 245 -17.90 -4.46 12.44
N VAL A 246 -18.08 -5.79 12.46
CA VAL A 246 -19.19 -6.43 11.75
C VAL A 246 -20.54 -5.98 12.31
N THR A 247 -20.69 -5.91 13.63
CA THR A 247 -21.90 -5.34 14.26
C THR A 247 -22.11 -3.88 13.86
N LEU A 248 -21.10 -3.03 14.01
CA LEU A 248 -21.18 -1.61 13.61
C LEU A 248 -21.64 -1.47 12.16
N VAL A 249 -21.10 -2.28 11.25
CA VAL A 249 -21.46 -2.19 9.84
C VAL A 249 -22.87 -2.71 9.57
N LEU A 250 -23.16 -3.95 9.97
CA LEU A 250 -24.40 -4.62 9.57
C LEU A 250 -25.61 -4.07 10.33
N ASP A 251 -25.42 -3.74 11.60
CA ASP A 251 -26.53 -3.42 12.49
C ASP A 251 -26.72 -1.89 12.61
N GLU A 252 -25.69 -1.08 12.34
CA GLU A 252 -25.77 0.38 12.47
C GLU A 252 -25.59 1.11 11.12
N LEU A 253 -24.48 0.91 10.38
CA LEU A 253 -24.16 1.73 9.21
C LEU A 253 -24.92 1.35 7.93
N LEU A 254 -25.14 0.06 7.69
CA LEU A 254 -25.83 -0.42 6.50
C LEU A 254 -27.33 -0.05 6.51
N PRO A 255 -28.05 -0.20 7.64
CA PRO A 255 -29.45 0.21 7.78
C PRO A 255 -29.63 1.73 7.91
N ALA A 256 -28.60 2.46 8.37
CA ALA A 256 -28.68 3.90 8.53
C ALA A 256 -28.97 4.64 7.20
N ASP A 257 -29.87 5.62 7.28
CA ASP A 257 -30.09 6.57 6.21
C ASP A 257 -28.95 7.60 6.17
N LEU A 258 -27.93 7.33 5.34
CA LEU A 258 -26.79 8.23 5.20
C LEU A 258 -27.12 9.51 4.39
N SER A 259 -28.38 9.75 4.02
CA SER A 259 -28.81 10.92 3.25
C SER A 259 -28.80 12.24 4.01
N ARG A 260 -28.61 12.22 5.34
CA ARG A 260 -28.72 13.38 6.24
C ARG A 260 -30.07 14.10 6.11
N GLY A 261 -31.14 13.36 5.81
CA GLY A 261 -32.48 13.94 5.64
C GLY A 261 -32.62 14.82 4.39
N ARG A 262 -31.66 14.76 3.44
CA ARG A 262 -31.93 15.19 2.07
C ARG A 262 -32.51 13.98 1.35
N PRO A 263 -33.83 13.91 1.14
CA PRO A 263 -34.36 12.91 0.23
C PRO A 263 -33.59 13.01 -1.09
N LEU A 264 -33.27 11.85 -1.69
CA LEU A 264 -32.92 11.82 -3.10
C LEU A 264 -34.02 12.62 -3.80
N ASP A 265 -33.67 13.79 -4.34
CA ASP A 265 -34.67 14.70 -4.92
C ASP A 265 -35.54 13.85 -5.85
N ALA A 266 -36.86 13.92 -5.71
CA ALA A 266 -37.76 13.16 -6.59
C ALA A 266 -37.52 13.51 -8.08
N ALA A 267 -36.80 14.60 -8.37
CA ALA A 267 -36.29 14.97 -9.68
C ALA A 267 -35.08 14.13 -10.18
N SER A 268 -34.35 13.40 -9.32
CA SER A 268 -33.35 12.40 -9.72
C SER A 268 -33.96 11.06 -10.13
N SER A 269 -35.30 10.96 -10.17
CA SER A 269 -36.01 9.89 -10.90
C SER A 269 -35.82 10.02 -12.42
N GLN A 270 -35.26 11.13 -12.90
CA GLN A 270 -34.72 11.27 -14.25
C GLN A 270 -33.23 11.61 -14.16
N THR A 271 -32.43 10.85 -14.91
CA THR A 271 -30.96 10.93 -15.07
C THR A 271 -30.15 10.26 -13.97
N GLY A 272 -29.74 9.03 -14.28
CA GLY A 272 -28.65 8.37 -13.61
C GLY A 272 -27.40 9.24 -13.64
N LEU A 273 -26.80 9.43 -12.47
CA LEU A 273 -25.35 9.54 -12.42
C LEU A 273 -24.81 8.32 -13.17
N SER A 274 -23.88 8.52 -14.10
CA SER A 274 -23.29 7.40 -14.85
C SER A 274 -22.73 6.37 -13.87
N TRP A 275 -22.65 5.11 -14.29
CA TRP A 275 -22.02 4.01 -13.54
C TRP A 275 -20.62 4.40 -12.99
N ASP A 276 -19.99 5.41 -13.60
CA ASP A 276 -18.65 5.91 -13.30
C ASP A 276 -18.60 6.96 -12.17
N SER A 277 -19.73 7.43 -11.63
CA SER A 277 -19.76 8.50 -10.60
C SER A 277 -20.83 8.25 -9.53
N PRO A 278 -20.64 7.22 -8.67
CA PRO A 278 -21.60 6.88 -7.63
C PRO A 278 -21.80 8.02 -6.63
N SER A 279 -22.99 8.12 -6.05
CA SER A 279 -23.23 9.07 -4.96
C SER A 279 -22.31 8.76 -3.77
N PRO A 280 -21.92 9.75 -2.93
CA PRO A 280 -21.08 9.51 -1.76
C PRO A 280 -21.63 8.41 -0.82
N GLN A 281 -22.95 8.26 -0.75
CA GLN A 281 -23.62 7.22 0.03
C GLN A 281 -23.41 5.84 -0.59
N VAL A 282 -23.56 5.71 -1.90
CA VAL A 282 -23.31 4.45 -2.64
C VAL A 282 -21.82 4.10 -2.57
N ALA A 283 -20.93 5.08 -2.68
CA ALA A 283 -19.49 4.88 -2.54
C ALA A 283 -19.11 4.40 -1.13
N ILE A 284 -19.71 4.97 -0.08
CA ILE A 284 -19.52 4.52 1.31
C ILE A 284 -20.06 3.10 1.49
N LYS A 285 -21.28 2.80 1.05
CA LYS A 285 -21.87 1.45 1.16
C LYS A 285 -21.06 0.40 0.37
N ALA A 286 -20.55 0.75 -0.81
CA ALA A 286 -19.64 -0.12 -1.56
C ALA A 286 -18.29 -0.31 -0.85
N LEU A 287 -17.72 0.76 -0.25
CA LEU A 287 -16.48 0.68 0.52
C LEU A 287 -16.65 -0.18 1.78
N ILE A 288 -17.81 -0.12 2.41
CA ILE A 288 -18.22 -0.95 3.54
C ILE A 288 -18.24 -2.43 3.12
N SER A 289 -18.94 -2.77 2.03
CA SER A 289 -19.03 -4.15 1.52
C SER A 289 -17.65 -4.70 1.11
N LEU A 290 -16.81 -3.87 0.48
CA LEU A 290 -15.42 -4.24 0.16
C LEU A 290 -14.57 -4.43 1.42
N THR A 291 -14.76 -3.60 2.44
CA THR A 291 -14.00 -3.69 3.70
C THR A 291 -14.31 -4.98 4.44
N GLN A 292 -15.58 -5.39 4.48
CA GLN A 292 -15.99 -6.67 5.05
C GLN A 292 -15.46 -7.86 4.25
N ALA A 293 -15.60 -7.84 2.92
CA ALA A 293 -15.16 -8.93 2.06
C ALA A 293 -13.63 -9.14 2.09
N PHE A 294 -12.84 -8.06 2.17
CA PHE A 294 -11.37 -8.18 2.12
C PHE A 294 -10.71 -8.41 3.48
N SER A 295 -11.30 -7.93 4.58
CA SER A 295 -10.69 -8.09 5.92
C SER A 295 -10.89 -9.49 6.48
N LEU A 296 -11.92 -10.22 6.04
CA LEU A 296 -12.25 -11.57 6.53
C LEU A 296 -11.69 -12.70 5.65
N VAL A 297 -11.36 -12.43 4.37
CA VAL A 297 -10.83 -13.44 3.42
C VAL A 297 -9.30 -13.59 3.52
N HIS A 298 -8.60 -12.66 4.15
CA HIS A 298 -7.14 -12.63 4.21
C HIS A 298 -6.53 -13.09 5.54
N ALA A 299 -7.29 -13.72 6.44
CA ALA A 299 -6.72 -14.43 7.60
C ALA A 299 -6.05 -15.74 7.14
N PRO A 300 -4.71 -15.79 6.93
CA PRO A 300 -4.05 -16.98 6.47
C PRO A 300 -3.68 -17.78 7.72
N HIS A 301 -4.41 -18.87 7.95
CA HIS A 301 -4.21 -19.84 9.03
C HIS A 301 -4.82 -19.42 10.38
N GLU A 302 -5.78 -20.24 10.83
CA GLU A 302 -6.54 -20.12 12.08
C GLU A 302 -7.67 -19.09 12.06
N LEU A 303 -8.71 -19.39 11.27
CA LEU A 303 -10.04 -18.82 11.51
C LEU A 303 -10.44 -19.20 12.95
N THR A 304 -10.44 -18.22 13.86
CA THR A 304 -11.03 -18.43 15.17
C THR A 304 -12.55 -18.59 15.00
N PRO A 305 -13.26 -19.30 15.90
CA PRO A 305 -14.72 -19.47 15.80
C PRO A 305 -15.50 -18.15 15.68
N THR A 306 -14.94 -17.06 16.22
CA THR A 306 -15.47 -15.71 16.12
C THR A 306 -15.32 -15.10 14.73
N HIS A 307 -14.27 -15.44 13.96
CA HIS A 307 -14.11 -15.03 12.57
C HIS A 307 -15.08 -15.76 11.65
N ASP A 308 -15.31 -17.05 11.88
CA ASP A 308 -16.25 -17.84 11.08
C ASP A 308 -17.68 -17.29 11.19
N ALA A 309 -18.15 -16.99 12.40
CA ALA A 309 -19.47 -16.40 12.61
C ALA A 309 -19.60 -14.99 11.98
N ALA A 310 -18.53 -14.19 12.02
CA ALA A 310 -18.48 -12.88 11.38
C ALA A 310 -18.52 -12.99 9.84
N LEU A 311 -17.78 -13.94 9.27
CA LEU A 311 -17.77 -14.24 7.85
C LEU A 311 -19.12 -14.74 7.35
N GLU A 312 -19.77 -15.64 8.09
CA GLU A 312 -21.11 -16.15 7.78
C GLU A 312 -22.13 -15.01 7.70
N ARG A 313 -22.17 -14.12 8.71
CA ARG A 313 -23.07 -12.96 8.71
C ARG A 313 -22.85 -12.04 7.50
N VAL A 314 -21.60 -11.79 7.13
CA VAL A 314 -21.27 -10.98 5.95
C VAL A 314 -21.72 -11.66 4.66
N LEU A 315 -21.46 -12.97 4.51
CA LEU A 315 -21.89 -13.73 3.33
C LEU A 315 -23.42 -13.76 3.21
N THR A 316 -24.16 -13.97 4.30
CA THR A 316 -25.62 -13.90 4.31
C THR A 316 -26.13 -12.53 3.87
N ALA A 317 -25.54 -11.45 4.36
CA ALA A 317 -25.92 -10.09 3.98
C ALA A 317 -25.62 -9.80 2.49
N VAL A 318 -24.47 -10.25 1.97
CA VAL A 318 -24.12 -10.12 0.54
C VAL A 318 -25.10 -10.91 -0.33
N VAL A 319 -25.42 -12.14 0.05
CA VAL A 319 -26.39 -12.98 -0.67
C VAL A 319 -27.76 -12.32 -0.69
N ALA A 320 -28.22 -11.76 0.44
CA ALA A 320 -29.47 -11.01 0.51
C ALA A 320 -29.45 -9.80 -0.44
N LEU A 321 -28.34 -9.06 -0.53
CA LEU A 321 -28.21 -7.95 -1.48
C LEU A 321 -28.26 -8.38 -2.95
N THR A 322 -27.78 -9.59 -3.27
CA THR A 322 -27.76 -10.13 -4.65
C THR A 322 -29.02 -10.88 -5.06
N ASN A 323 -29.77 -11.44 -4.11
CA ASN A 323 -30.98 -12.23 -4.35
C ASN A 323 -32.28 -11.41 -4.27
N ASN A 324 -32.18 -10.09 -4.35
CA ASN A 324 -33.36 -9.24 -4.39
C ASN A 324 -34.06 -9.43 -5.75
N ASP A 325 -35.17 -10.15 -5.75
CA ASP A 325 -36.14 -10.13 -6.83
C ASP A 325 -36.59 -8.66 -6.98
N PRO A 326 -36.50 -8.02 -8.16
CA PRO A 326 -36.89 -6.62 -8.35
C PRO A 326 -38.35 -6.30 -7.97
N THR A 327 -39.15 -7.31 -7.65
CA THR A 327 -40.54 -7.18 -7.17
C THR A 327 -40.71 -7.27 -5.65
N ASP A 328 -39.68 -7.64 -4.89
CA ASP A 328 -39.76 -7.70 -3.43
C ASP A 328 -39.31 -6.36 -2.80
N PRO A 329 -40.16 -5.70 -1.98
CA PRO A 329 -39.77 -4.49 -1.28
C PRO A 329 -38.83 -4.87 -0.12
N VAL A 330 -37.53 -4.74 -0.35
CA VAL A 330 -36.48 -5.17 0.59
C VAL A 330 -36.23 -4.14 1.72
N PHE A 331 -36.84 -2.96 1.61
CA PHE A 331 -36.93 -2.01 2.71
C PHE A 331 -38.41 -1.82 3.02
N ASP A 332 -38.85 -2.27 4.21
CA ASP A 332 -40.09 -1.77 4.78
C ASP A 332 -40.04 -0.25 4.69
N ASP A 333 -41.09 0.35 4.11
CA ASP A 333 -41.28 1.79 4.04
C ASP A 333 -40.79 2.42 5.34
N PHE A 334 -39.83 3.34 5.24
CA PHE A 334 -39.40 4.16 6.37
C PHE A 334 -40.67 4.75 6.99
N GLY A 335 -41.11 4.17 8.11
CA GLY A 335 -42.37 4.49 8.73
C GLY A 335 -42.33 5.96 9.13
N TRP A 336 -42.93 6.81 8.30
CA TRP A 336 -43.28 8.16 8.67
C TRP A 336 -44.29 8.03 9.80
N VAL A 337 -43.80 8.00 11.04
CA VAL A 337 -44.62 8.27 12.21
C VAL A 337 -45.13 9.70 12.03
N ARG A 338 -46.31 9.85 11.44
CA ARG A 338 -47.11 11.08 11.49
C ARG A 338 -47.52 11.29 12.95
N GLY A 339 -46.59 11.77 13.77
CA GLY A 339 -46.91 12.53 14.96
C GLY A 339 -47.42 13.88 14.50
N GLY A 340 -48.73 14.11 14.60
CA GLY A 340 -49.34 15.33 14.09
C GLY A 340 -50.77 15.55 14.55
N ILE A 341 -50.92 15.78 15.85
CA ILE A 341 -51.73 16.86 16.44
C ILE A 341 -53.22 16.90 16.02
N GLN A 342 -54.08 16.51 16.97
CA GLN A 342 -55.44 17.05 17.09
C GLN A 342 -55.40 18.58 16.97
N GLY A 343 -56.09 19.11 15.95
CA GLY A 343 -56.23 20.54 15.77
C GLY A 343 -57.43 20.84 14.89
N GLU A 344 -58.53 21.19 15.55
CA GLU A 344 -59.72 21.79 14.98
C GLU A 344 -59.40 22.82 13.89
N ARG A 345 -60.21 22.82 12.82
CA ARG A 345 -60.78 24.06 12.28
C ARG A 345 -61.89 23.76 11.26
N GLY A 346 -63.08 24.26 11.59
CA GLY A 346 -64.09 24.62 10.59
C GLY A 346 -63.67 25.85 9.77
N PHE A 347 -64.65 26.38 9.03
CA PHE A 347 -64.57 27.28 7.87
C PHE A 347 -64.25 26.50 6.59
N SER A 348 -65.17 26.32 5.63
CA SER A 348 -66.44 26.97 5.31
C SER A 348 -67.40 25.96 4.67
#